data_AF-A0A955ABU2-F1
#
_entry.id   AF-A0A955ABU2-F1
#
_cell.length_a   1.000
_cell.length_b   1.000
_cell.length_c   1.000
_cell.angle_alpha   90.00
_cell.angle_beta   90.00
_cell.angle_gamma   90.00
#
_symmetry.space_group_name_H-M   'P 1'
#
loop_
_entity.id
_entity.type
_entity.pdbx_description
1 polymer ?
#
loop_
_entity_poly.entity_id
_entity_poly.type
_entity_poly.pdbx_seq_one_letter_code
_entity_poly.pdbx_strand_id
1 'polypeptide(L)'
;KAAKEYPELRIIGPNCLGIMSPWHSLNASFASDSPRPGHVAFLSQSGALCTAVLDWAIDEGVGFSHFVSVGNMLDVGVADLIDFFDTDPHTDAIVMYVESITGARQFMSAARAFTRNKPIIAYKAGRFAESAKAAASHTGAMAGVDDVYEAAFARAGIVRVDEFADLLDCAELLARQKLPRGQRLAIVTNAGGPGVMAADALLQRHGTLAVLSAETLRRLDDCLPAAWSHSNPVDILGDAPPQRFADATHIALNDKCVDAMVVVLSPQAMSDPTAAAEALIQSAQATQKPVLTAWMGGSRVRAGIEKLNQAGIPTYRSPEEAIRAFQYLVQYAQRREALYETAYSLPIEFTHDRESLRKRFEQY
;
A
#
# COMPACT_ATOMS: atom_id res chain seq x y z
N LYS A 1 -11.10 36.91 -5.61
CA LYS A 1 -10.92 38.22 -6.30
C LYS A 1 -9.80 38.13 -7.34
N ALA A 2 -8.58 37.74 -6.96
CA ALA A 2 -7.46 37.54 -7.88
C ALA A 2 -7.77 36.58 -9.06
N ALA A 3 -8.35 35.39 -8.83
CA ALA A 3 -8.70 34.46 -9.91
C ALA A 3 -9.73 35.01 -10.93
N LYS A 4 -10.49 36.07 -10.58
CA LYS A 4 -11.40 36.73 -11.54
C LYS A 4 -10.69 37.77 -12.40
N GLU A 5 -9.58 38.33 -11.93
CA GLU A 5 -8.77 39.31 -12.66
C GLU A 5 -7.73 38.62 -13.57
N TYR A 6 -7.28 37.42 -13.19
CA TYR A 6 -6.31 36.61 -13.93
C TYR A 6 -6.92 35.24 -14.24
N PRO A 7 -7.58 35.06 -15.39
CA PRO A 7 -8.35 33.84 -15.69
C PRO A 7 -7.49 32.57 -15.84
N GLU A 8 -6.19 32.70 -16.11
CA GLU A 8 -5.25 31.58 -16.18
C GLU A 8 -4.59 31.24 -14.84
N LEU A 9 -4.79 32.08 -13.81
CA LEU A 9 -4.22 31.86 -12.49
C LEU A 9 -4.95 30.71 -11.79
N ARG A 10 -4.21 29.65 -11.44
CA ARG A 10 -4.70 28.54 -10.63
C ARG A 10 -4.29 28.68 -9.17
N ILE A 11 -5.12 28.22 -8.25
CA ILE A 11 -4.92 28.35 -6.80
C ILE A 11 -4.93 26.98 -6.13
N ILE A 12 -3.85 26.63 -5.42
CA ILE A 12 -3.81 25.52 -4.47
C ILE A 12 -4.18 26.06 -3.08
N GLY A 13 -5.01 25.33 -2.33
CA GLY A 13 -5.56 25.79 -1.05
C GLY A 13 -6.93 26.48 -1.22
N PRO A 14 -7.26 27.50 -0.39
CA PRO A 14 -6.49 28.06 0.73
C PRO A 14 -6.44 27.09 1.93
N ASN A 15 -5.87 27.55 3.05
CA ASN A 15 -5.76 26.77 4.29
C ASN A 15 -5.03 25.43 4.08
N CYS A 16 -3.86 25.52 3.45
CA CYS A 16 -3.00 24.38 3.17
C CYS A 16 -1.61 24.62 3.77
N LEU A 17 -0.87 23.55 4.04
CA LEU A 17 0.54 23.63 4.44
C LEU A 17 1.41 24.26 3.34
N GLY A 18 1.08 23.96 2.08
CA GLY A 18 1.84 24.34 0.89
C GLY A 18 2.22 23.13 0.04
N ILE A 19 3.20 23.31 -0.82
CA ILE A 19 3.65 22.30 -1.79
C ILE A 19 5.16 22.08 -1.71
N MET A 20 5.60 20.85 -1.93
CA MET A 20 7.02 20.50 -2.07
C MET A 20 7.23 19.62 -3.30
N SER A 21 8.35 19.83 -3.99
CA SER A 21 8.83 18.98 -5.08
C SER A 21 10.33 18.71 -4.84
N PRO A 22 10.67 17.63 -4.11
CA PRO A 22 12.05 17.35 -3.71
C PRO A 22 13.04 17.19 -4.87
N TRP A 23 12.61 16.62 -6.01
CA TRP A 23 13.45 16.51 -7.21
C TRP A 23 13.86 17.86 -7.79
N HIS A 24 13.10 18.92 -7.49
CA HIS A 24 13.36 20.29 -7.92
C HIS A 24 13.90 21.17 -6.79
N SER A 25 14.21 20.59 -5.62
CA SER A 25 14.61 21.32 -4.41
C SER A 25 13.63 22.44 -4.02
N LEU A 26 12.34 22.24 -4.31
CA LEU A 26 11.29 23.21 -4.02
C LEU A 26 10.57 22.85 -2.72
N ASN A 27 10.57 23.78 -1.77
CA ASN A 27 9.67 23.80 -0.63
C ASN A 27 8.96 25.16 -0.56
N ALA A 28 7.72 25.19 -1.06
CA ALA A 28 6.82 26.33 -0.98
C ALA A 28 5.74 26.06 0.07
N SER A 29 6.19 25.78 1.29
CA SER A 29 5.35 25.53 2.46
C SER A 29 5.92 26.26 3.68
N PHE A 30 5.22 26.19 4.81
CA PHE A 30 5.72 26.68 6.10
C PHE A 30 6.26 25.56 7.01
N ALA A 31 6.52 24.36 6.47
CA ALA A 31 7.22 23.31 7.21
C ALA A 31 8.72 23.64 7.36
N SER A 32 9.33 23.22 8.47
CA SER A 32 10.76 23.41 8.75
C SER A 32 11.67 22.59 7.83
N ASP A 33 11.19 21.45 7.38
CA ASP A 33 11.96 20.44 6.68
C ASP A 33 11.34 20.07 5.34
N SER A 34 12.09 19.34 4.53
CA SER A 34 11.62 18.79 3.24
C SER A 34 11.97 17.31 3.17
N PRO A 35 11.11 16.47 2.58
CA PRO A 35 11.41 15.05 2.44
C PRO A 35 12.50 14.85 1.38
N ARG A 36 13.13 13.68 1.40
CA ARG A 36 14.12 13.30 0.37
C ARG A 36 13.43 13.09 -0.99
N PRO A 37 14.14 13.21 -2.11
CA PRO A 37 13.64 12.76 -3.41
C PRO A 37 13.24 11.29 -3.38
N GLY A 38 12.05 10.99 -3.90
CA GLY A 38 11.53 9.63 -4.05
C GLY A 38 10.45 9.57 -5.14
N HIS A 39 9.72 8.45 -5.21
CA HIS A 39 8.82 8.18 -6.34
C HIS A 39 7.33 8.13 -5.97
N VAL A 40 6.99 8.45 -4.72
CA VAL A 40 5.60 8.50 -4.24
C VAL A 40 5.15 9.96 -4.15
N ALA A 41 4.00 10.30 -4.71
CA ALA A 41 3.36 11.58 -4.47
C ALA A 41 2.41 11.47 -3.27
N PHE A 42 2.54 12.38 -2.31
CA PHE A 42 1.65 12.48 -1.16
C PHE A 42 0.66 13.64 -1.32
N LEU A 43 -0.63 13.34 -1.21
CA LEU A 43 -1.73 14.32 -1.27
C LEU A 43 -2.50 14.33 0.03
N SER A 44 -2.77 15.49 0.62
CA SER A 44 -3.61 15.55 1.82
C SER A 44 -4.47 16.81 1.89
N GLN A 45 -5.75 16.61 2.24
CA GLN A 45 -6.66 17.71 2.61
C GLN A 45 -6.37 18.25 4.03
N SER A 46 -5.68 17.49 4.88
CA SER A 46 -5.30 17.90 6.23
C SER A 46 -3.86 18.38 6.29
N GLY A 47 -3.66 19.67 6.58
CA GLY A 47 -2.33 20.26 6.78
C GLY A 47 -1.62 19.77 8.04
N ALA A 48 -2.35 19.46 9.12
CA ALA A 48 -1.76 18.87 10.33
C ALA A 48 -1.28 17.43 10.11
N LEU A 49 -2.00 16.67 9.27
CA LEU A 49 -1.53 15.33 8.89
C LEU A 49 -0.26 15.41 8.04
N CYS A 50 -0.17 16.39 7.14
CA CYS A 50 1.04 16.64 6.37
C CYS A 50 2.27 16.82 7.27
N THR A 51 2.19 17.59 8.34
CA THR A 51 3.34 17.79 9.24
C THR A 51 3.76 16.50 9.94
N ALA A 52 2.80 15.66 10.33
CA ALA A 52 3.11 14.37 10.96
C ALA A 52 3.72 13.36 9.98
N VAL A 53 3.20 13.29 8.74
CA VAL A 53 3.75 12.42 7.69
C VAL A 53 5.16 12.87 7.29
N LEU A 54 5.40 14.17 7.23
CA LEU A 54 6.72 14.71 6.91
C LEU A 54 7.76 14.34 7.96
N ASP A 55 7.44 14.54 9.25
CA ASP A 55 8.31 14.18 10.37
C ASP A 55 8.65 12.68 10.36
N TRP A 56 7.63 11.83 10.20
CA TRP A 56 7.79 10.38 10.04
C TRP A 56 8.68 10.01 8.85
N ALA A 57 8.45 10.64 7.69
CA ALA A 57 9.19 10.30 6.47
C ALA A 57 10.68 10.64 6.57
N ILE A 58 11.03 11.68 7.35
CA ILE A 58 12.42 12.03 7.63
C ILE A 58 13.09 10.96 8.48
N ASP A 59 12.41 10.47 9.52
CA ASP A 59 12.92 9.43 10.43
C ASP A 59 13.10 8.08 9.70
N GLU A 60 12.08 7.64 8.95
CA GLU A 60 12.10 6.37 8.20
C GLU A 60 12.87 6.47 6.86
N GLY A 61 13.33 7.67 6.49
CA GLY A 61 14.05 7.91 5.24
C GLY A 61 13.20 7.66 3.98
N VAL A 62 11.88 7.83 4.07
CA VAL A 62 10.95 7.73 2.94
C VAL A 62 10.99 9.03 2.14
N GLY A 63 11.21 8.90 0.83
CA GLY A 63 11.25 10.03 -0.11
C GLY A 63 9.92 10.20 -0.86
N PHE A 64 9.64 11.43 -1.29
CA PHE A 64 8.45 11.76 -2.09
C PHE A 64 8.84 12.41 -3.42
N SER A 65 8.06 12.18 -4.48
CA SER A 65 8.18 12.92 -5.74
C SER A 65 7.56 14.31 -5.58
N HIS A 66 6.39 14.35 -4.92
CA HIS A 66 5.61 15.54 -4.62
C HIS A 66 4.96 15.40 -3.25
N PHE A 67 4.86 16.50 -2.52
CA PHE A 67 4.17 16.55 -1.23
C PHE A 67 3.25 17.75 -1.21
N VAL A 68 1.94 17.52 -1.31
CA VAL A 68 0.96 18.57 -1.58
C VAL A 68 -0.13 18.56 -0.53
N SER A 69 -0.21 19.66 0.22
CA SER A 69 -1.41 19.96 1.02
C SER A 69 -2.38 20.74 0.15
N VAL A 70 -3.57 20.19 -0.10
CA VAL A 70 -4.58 20.82 -0.96
C VAL A 70 -5.55 21.72 -0.18
N GLY A 71 -5.58 21.57 1.15
CA GLY A 71 -6.43 22.35 2.05
C GLY A 71 -7.89 22.32 1.62
N ASN A 72 -8.49 23.50 1.53
CA ASN A 72 -9.91 23.65 1.19
C ASN A 72 -10.25 23.35 -0.28
N MET A 73 -9.27 23.16 -1.16
CA MET A 73 -9.47 22.89 -2.60
C MET A 73 -10.44 23.88 -3.28
N LEU A 74 -10.19 25.19 -3.13
CA LEU A 74 -11.03 26.22 -3.74
C LEU A 74 -11.01 26.17 -5.27
N ASP A 75 -9.88 25.78 -5.85
CA ASP A 75 -9.70 25.66 -7.30
C ASP A 75 -9.00 24.35 -7.68
N VAL A 76 -7.68 24.22 -7.44
CA VAL A 76 -6.96 22.98 -7.74
C VAL A 76 -7.36 21.91 -6.72
N GLY A 77 -7.91 20.80 -7.21
CA GLY A 77 -8.34 19.67 -6.41
C GLY A 77 -7.46 18.43 -6.58
N VAL A 78 -7.86 17.36 -5.88
CA VAL A 78 -7.17 16.06 -5.97
C VAL A 78 -7.17 15.51 -7.40
N ALA A 79 -8.26 15.69 -8.15
CA ALA A 79 -8.36 15.20 -9.53
C ALA A 79 -7.34 15.84 -10.47
N ASP A 80 -7.16 17.17 -10.38
CA ASP A 80 -6.18 17.90 -11.19
C ASP A 80 -4.74 17.42 -10.89
N LEU A 81 -4.44 17.14 -9.63
CA LEU A 81 -3.12 16.68 -9.21
C LEU A 81 -2.83 15.24 -9.63
N ILE A 82 -3.83 14.34 -9.58
CA ILE A 82 -3.70 12.98 -10.11
C ILE A 82 -3.38 13.04 -11.62
N ASP A 83 -4.09 13.90 -12.37
CA ASP A 83 -3.86 14.06 -13.82
C ASP A 83 -2.45 14.60 -14.11
N PHE A 84 -1.99 15.60 -13.35
CA PHE A 84 -0.62 16.10 -13.42
C PHE A 84 0.42 14.99 -13.16
N PHE A 85 0.24 14.21 -12.08
CA PHE A 85 1.17 13.15 -11.69
C PHE A 85 1.20 11.97 -12.66
N ASP A 86 0.14 11.72 -13.43
CA ASP A 86 0.14 10.68 -14.45
C ASP A 86 1.24 10.93 -15.48
N THR A 87 1.45 12.20 -15.85
CA THR A 87 2.46 12.64 -16.81
C THR A 87 3.85 12.91 -16.21
N ASP A 88 3.97 12.93 -14.89
CA ASP A 88 5.24 13.18 -14.20
C ASP A 88 6.15 11.94 -14.23
N PRO A 89 7.40 12.04 -14.73
CA PRO A 89 8.33 10.92 -14.78
C PRO A 89 8.86 10.51 -13.40
N HIS A 90 8.74 11.36 -12.38
CA HIS A 90 9.19 11.05 -11.03
C HIS A 90 8.14 10.36 -10.17
N THR A 91 6.86 10.44 -10.53
CA THR A 91 5.77 9.88 -9.72
C THR A 91 5.35 8.52 -10.23
N ASP A 92 5.67 7.48 -9.47
CA ASP A 92 5.27 6.09 -9.74
C ASP A 92 4.04 5.66 -8.95
N ALA A 93 3.67 6.39 -7.90
CA ALA A 93 2.52 6.07 -7.03
C ALA A 93 1.95 7.32 -6.35
N ILE A 94 0.69 7.24 -5.92
CA ILE A 94 0.03 8.28 -5.10
C ILE A 94 -0.44 7.67 -3.78
N VAL A 95 -0.17 8.38 -2.69
CA VAL A 95 -0.76 8.14 -1.37
C VAL A 95 -1.56 9.36 -1.00
N MET A 96 -2.84 9.19 -0.69
CA MET A 96 -3.73 10.32 -0.42
C MET A 96 -4.56 10.18 0.85
N TYR A 97 -4.64 11.27 1.61
CA TYR A 97 -5.64 11.46 2.66
C TYR A 97 -6.74 12.40 2.16
N VAL A 98 -7.97 11.89 2.13
CA VAL A 98 -9.14 12.61 1.61
C VAL A 98 -10.28 12.61 2.63
N GLU A 99 -10.91 13.76 2.79
CA GLU A 99 -12.11 13.95 3.61
C GLU A 99 -13.35 14.00 2.72
N SER A 100 -13.25 14.64 1.56
CA SER A 100 -14.29 14.70 0.54
C SER A 100 -13.71 14.76 -0.87
N ILE A 101 -14.49 14.38 -1.88
CA ILE A 101 -14.12 14.52 -3.29
C ILE A 101 -15.12 15.44 -3.97
N THR A 102 -14.61 16.51 -4.58
CA THR A 102 -15.34 17.38 -5.49
C THR A 102 -15.12 16.94 -6.94
N GLY A 103 -16.09 17.19 -7.83
CA GLY A 103 -15.92 16.83 -9.25
C GLY A 103 -15.77 15.33 -9.50
N ALA A 104 -16.75 14.53 -9.07
CA ALA A 104 -16.67 13.06 -9.13
C ALA A 104 -16.31 12.49 -10.52
N ARG A 105 -16.77 13.11 -11.61
CA ARG A 105 -16.44 12.66 -12.97
C ARG A 105 -14.96 12.90 -13.29
N GLN A 106 -14.43 14.07 -12.95
CA GLN A 106 -13.01 14.39 -13.13
C GLN A 106 -12.15 13.46 -12.31
N PHE A 107 -12.49 13.27 -11.02
CA PHE A 107 -11.77 12.36 -10.13
C PHE A 107 -11.74 10.93 -10.67
N MET A 108 -12.90 10.38 -11.07
CA MET A 108 -12.96 9.02 -11.62
C MET A 108 -12.18 8.88 -12.93
N SER A 109 -12.14 9.91 -13.76
CA SER A 109 -11.36 9.91 -15.00
C SER A 109 -9.86 9.89 -14.72
N ALA A 110 -9.37 10.84 -13.93
CA ALA A 110 -7.96 10.98 -13.58
C ALA A 110 -7.45 9.75 -12.81
N ALA A 111 -8.19 9.31 -11.79
CA ALA A 111 -7.83 8.14 -11.01
C ALA A 111 -7.72 6.88 -11.86
N ARG A 112 -8.69 6.61 -12.75
CA ARG A 112 -8.66 5.44 -13.64
C ARG A 112 -7.55 5.50 -14.68
N ALA A 113 -7.18 6.69 -15.14
CA ALA A 113 -6.06 6.86 -16.05
C ALA A 113 -4.75 6.47 -15.35
N PHE A 114 -4.52 7.03 -14.15
CA PHE A 114 -3.34 6.77 -13.34
C PHE A 114 -3.23 5.30 -12.89
N THR A 115 -4.31 4.72 -12.34
CA THR A 115 -4.32 3.36 -11.77
C THR A 115 -4.19 2.23 -12.78
N ARG A 116 -4.28 2.51 -14.08
CA ARG A 116 -3.93 1.54 -15.13
C ARG A 116 -2.46 1.14 -15.06
N ASN A 117 -1.60 2.06 -14.62
CA ASN A 117 -0.15 1.88 -14.63
C ASN A 117 0.45 1.98 -13.22
N LYS A 118 -0.03 2.93 -12.42
CA LYS A 118 0.59 3.41 -11.16
C LYS A 118 -0.39 3.34 -9.98
N PRO A 119 -0.01 2.89 -8.77
CA PRO A 119 -0.94 2.72 -7.67
C PRO A 119 -1.43 4.03 -7.06
N ILE A 120 -2.70 4.04 -6.66
CA ILE A 120 -3.24 5.03 -5.73
C ILE A 120 -3.70 4.32 -4.46
N ILE A 121 -3.23 4.81 -3.31
CA ILE A 121 -3.68 4.38 -1.99
C ILE A 121 -4.38 5.54 -1.30
N ALA A 122 -5.55 5.28 -0.72
CA ALA A 122 -6.38 6.30 -0.12
C ALA A 122 -6.80 5.98 1.31
N TYR A 123 -6.59 6.94 2.21
CA TYR A 123 -7.31 7.01 3.47
C TYR A 123 -8.51 7.95 3.31
N LYS A 124 -9.72 7.41 3.46
CA LYS A 124 -10.96 8.23 3.52
C LYS A 124 -11.37 8.47 4.96
N ALA A 125 -11.31 9.72 5.38
CA ALA A 125 -11.81 10.17 6.69
C ALA A 125 -13.34 10.36 6.68
N GLY A 126 -13.98 10.30 7.86
CA GLY A 126 -15.43 10.50 7.98
C GLY A 126 -16.28 9.34 7.44
N ARG A 127 -15.98 8.11 7.89
CA ARG A 127 -16.63 6.87 7.41
C ARG A 127 -17.98 6.61 8.05
N PHE A 128 -18.07 6.93 9.33
CA PHE A 128 -19.30 6.81 10.10
C PHE A 128 -20.04 8.15 10.10
N ALA A 129 -21.37 8.12 10.17
CA ALA A 129 -22.21 9.33 10.09
C ALA A 129 -21.78 10.41 11.10
N GLU A 130 -21.42 10.01 12.32
CA GLU A 130 -20.93 10.88 13.38
C GLU A 130 -19.58 11.51 13.02
N SER A 131 -18.61 10.70 12.57
CA SER A 131 -17.30 11.18 12.13
C SER A 131 -17.39 12.04 10.85
N ALA A 132 -18.35 11.73 9.98
CA ALA A 132 -18.61 12.49 8.77
C ALA A 132 -19.20 13.87 9.08
N LYS A 133 -20.05 13.98 10.13
CA LYS A 133 -20.50 15.28 10.64
C LYS A 133 -19.35 16.12 11.19
N ALA A 134 -18.40 15.50 11.90
CA ALA A 134 -17.21 16.20 12.38
C ALA A 134 -16.36 16.73 11.21
N ALA A 135 -16.08 15.87 10.21
CA ALA A 135 -15.38 16.27 8.98
C ALA A 135 -16.15 17.37 8.21
N ALA A 136 -17.46 17.23 8.08
CA ALA A 136 -18.34 18.22 7.45
C ALA A 136 -18.36 19.56 8.20
N SER A 137 -18.32 19.55 9.53
CA SER A 137 -18.27 20.78 10.33
C SER A 137 -16.94 21.53 10.17
N HIS A 138 -15.85 20.80 9.91
CA HIS A 138 -14.52 21.36 9.69
C HIS A 138 -14.32 21.83 8.24
N THR A 139 -14.95 21.17 7.26
CA THR A 139 -14.78 21.46 5.81
C THR A 139 -15.94 22.23 5.17
N GLY A 140 -17.12 22.24 5.80
CA GLY A 140 -18.37 22.76 5.22
C GLY A 140 -18.99 21.86 4.13
N ALA A 141 -18.43 20.68 3.85
CA ALA A 141 -18.94 19.76 2.82
C ALA A 141 -20.07 18.85 3.36
N MET A 142 -21.05 18.49 2.53
CA MET A 142 -22.04 17.46 2.91
C MET A 142 -21.35 16.10 3.06
N ALA A 143 -21.67 15.39 4.14
CA ALA A 143 -21.23 14.01 4.36
C ALA A 143 -21.72 13.11 3.22
N GLY A 144 -20.79 12.54 2.45
CA GLY A 144 -21.12 11.50 1.48
C GLY A 144 -21.30 10.14 2.16
N VAL A 145 -22.00 9.22 1.48
CA VAL A 145 -22.19 7.85 1.96
C VAL A 145 -20.89 7.07 1.75
N ASP A 146 -20.34 6.47 2.80
CA ASP A 146 -19.03 5.81 2.74
C ASP A 146 -19.00 4.63 1.75
N ASP A 147 -20.08 3.87 1.65
CA ASP A 147 -20.23 2.79 0.67
C ASP A 147 -20.09 3.27 -0.79
N VAL A 148 -20.49 4.52 -1.06
CA VAL A 148 -20.34 5.13 -2.39
C VAL A 148 -18.87 5.46 -2.66
N TYR A 149 -18.13 5.91 -1.64
CA TYR A 149 -16.68 6.10 -1.77
C TYR A 149 -15.95 4.77 -1.97
N GLU A 150 -16.33 3.72 -1.24
CA GLU A 150 -15.72 2.40 -1.42
C GLU A 150 -15.97 1.87 -2.84
N ALA A 151 -17.21 1.91 -3.31
CA ALA A 151 -17.55 1.49 -4.67
C ALA A 151 -16.83 2.33 -5.74
N ALA A 152 -16.71 3.64 -5.53
CA ALA A 152 -15.98 4.53 -6.43
C ALA A 152 -14.47 4.21 -6.46
N PHE A 153 -13.85 4.02 -5.31
CA PHE A 153 -12.42 3.66 -5.20
C PHE A 153 -12.13 2.30 -5.84
N ALA A 154 -12.93 1.28 -5.54
CA ALA A 154 -12.81 -0.02 -6.16
C ALA A 154 -12.92 0.08 -7.70
N ARG A 155 -13.92 0.81 -8.21
CA ARG A 155 -14.12 1.02 -9.65
C ARG A 155 -13.03 1.90 -10.29
N ALA A 156 -12.36 2.72 -9.50
CA ALA A 156 -11.21 3.52 -9.94
C ALA A 156 -9.88 2.78 -9.81
N GLY A 157 -9.84 1.57 -9.26
CA GLY A 157 -8.63 0.82 -8.97
C GLY A 157 -7.77 1.38 -7.84
N ILE A 158 -8.32 2.29 -7.03
CA ILE A 158 -7.67 2.87 -5.85
C ILE A 158 -7.76 1.85 -4.73
N VAL A 159 -6.68 1.54 -4.02
CA VAL A 159 -6.73 0.71 -2.80
C VAL A 159 -7.04 1.60 -1.61
N ARG A 160 -8.04 1.23 -0.81
CA ARG A 160 -8.40 1.95 0.41
C ARG A 160 -7.68 1.32 1.62
N VAL A 161 -7.20 2.17 2.51
CA VAL A 161 -6.66 1.76 3.82
C VAL A 161 -7.52 2.31 4.95
N ASP A 162 -7.58 1.55 6.05
CA ASP A 162 -8.45 1.88 7.17
C ASP A 162 -7.73 2.55 8.35
N GLU A 163 -6.43 2.33 8.49
CA GLU A 163 -5.63 2.90 9.56
C GLU A 163 -4.59 3.88 9.01
N PHE A 164 -4.20 4.86 9.81
CA PHE A 164 -3.15 5.80 9.41
C PHE A 164 -1.79 5.09 9.30
N ALA A 165 -1.51 4.13 10.19
CA ALA A 165 -0.32 3.29 10.09
C ALA A 165 -0.25 2.56 8.74
N ASP A 166 -1.38 2.02 8.28
CA ASP A 166 -1.45 1.36 6.97
C ASP A 166 -1.14 2.30 5.80
N LEU A 167 -1.54 3.58 5.90
CA LEU A 167 -1.21 4.60 4.89
C LEU A 167 0.30 4.81 4.79
N LEU A 168 0.98 4.88 5.93
CA LEU A 168 2.43 5.05 6.03
C LEU A 168 3.17 3.80 5.54
N ASP A 169 2.77 2.61 6.01
CA ASP A 169 3.30 1.32 5.58
C ASP A 169 3.20 1.16 4.07
N CYS A 170 2.06 1.55 3.50
CA CYS A 170 1.81 1.54 2.07
C CYS A 170 2.70 2.52 1.29
N ALA A 171 2.92 3.73 1.82
CA ALA A 171 3.82 4.70 1.22
C ALA A 171 5.25 4.17 1.16
N GLU A 172 5.73 3.58 2.24
CA GLU A 172 7.05 2.95 2.29
C GLU A 172 7.14 1.77 1.30
N LEU A 173 6.12 0.91 1.31
CA LEU A 173 6.07 -0.29 0.48
C LEU A 173 6.11 0.04 -1.00
N LEU A 174 5.31 1.01 -1.44
CA LEU A 174 5.29 1.47 -2.84
C LEU A 174 6.56 2.24 -3.23
N ALA A 175 7.22 2.90 -2.29
CA ALA A 175 8.49 3.57 -2.54
C ALA A 175 9.65 2.59 -2.76
N ARG A 176 9.55 1.36 -2.22
CA ARG A 176 10.68 0.43 -2.12
C ARG A 176 10.49 -0.90 -2.84
N GLN A 177 9.26 -1.36 -3.02
CA GLN A 177 8.97 -2.70 -3.52
C GLN A 177 8.32 -2.71 -4.89
N LYS A 178 8.56 -3.80 -5.61
CA LYS A 178 7.89 -4.09 -6.88
C LYS A 178 6.51 -4.66 -6.58
N LEU A 179 5.66 -4.66 -7.59
CA LEU A 179 4.38 -5.34 -7.49
C LEU A 179 4.56 -6.85 -7.65
N PRO A 180 3.87 -7.65 -6.84
CA PRO A 180 3.88 -9.09 -7.02
C PRO A 180 3.18 -9.43 -8.35
N ARG A 181 3.68 -10.48 -9.02
CA ARG A 181 3.06 -10.98 -10.27
C ARG A 181 1.81 -11.82 -10.03
N GLY A 182 1.56 -12.19 -8.77
CA GLY A 182 0.44 -13.00 -8.34
C GLY A 182 0.33 -12.96 -6.81
N GLN A 183 -0.56 -13.77 -6.24
CA GLN A 183 -0.91 -13.71 -4.82
C GLN A 183 -0.30 -14.83 -3.97
N ARG A 184 0.55 -15.69 -4.56
CA ARG A 184 1.08 -16.89 -3.88
C ARG A 184 2.29 -16.51 -3.03
N LEU A 185 2.13 -16.57 -1.72
CA LEU A 185 3.15 -16.16 -0.76
C LEU A 185 3.93 -17.35 -0.20
N ALA A 186 5.26 -17.29 -0.27
CA ALA A 186 6.12 -18.15 0.55
C ALA A 186 6.41 -17.49 1.89
N ILE A 187 6.46 -18.28 2.96
CA ILE A 187 6.84 -17.82 4.29
C ILE A 187 8.06 -18.62 4.73
N VAL A 188 9.13 -17.94 5.12
CA VAL A 188 10.32 -18.56 5.73
C VAL A 188 10.40 -18.09 7.17
N THR A 189 10.60 -19.01 8.12
CA THR A 189 10.70 -18.65 9.53
C THR A 189 11.67 -19.52 10.30
N ASN A 190 12.29 -19.01 11.36
CA ASN A 190 13.05 -19.82 12.31
C ASN A 190 12.24 -20.28 13.53
N ALA A 191 10.94 -20.02 13.56
CA ALA A 191 10.08 -20.40 14.67
C ALA A 191 8.67 -20.73 14.17
N GLY A 192 8.23 -21.97 14.40
CA GLY A 192 6.92 -22.45 13.95
C GLY A 192 5.73 -21.59 14.42
N GLY A 193 5.73 -21.09 15.66
CA GLY A 193 4.65 -20.23 16.18
C GLY A 193 4.43 -18.97 15.32
N PRO A 194 5.44 -18.09 15.18
CA PRO A 194 5.40 -16.98 14.24
C PRO A 194 5.07 -17.34 12.78
N GLY A 195 5.55 -18.49 12.29
CA GLY A 195 5.18 -18.98 10.96
C GLY A 195 3.69 -19.28 10.82
N VAL A 196 3.10 -19.92 11.83
CA VAL A 196 1.65 -20.19 11.90
C VAL A 196 0.87 -18.88 11.99
N MET A 197 1.30 -17.91 12.82
CA MET A 197 0.67 -16.59 12.90
C MET A 197 0.63 -15.89 11.53
N ALA A 198 1.74 -15.96 10.78
CA ALA A 198 1.82 -15.41 9.44
C ALA A 198 0.84 -16.10 8.46
N ALA A 199 0.77 -17.43 8.52
CA ALA A 199 -0.14 -18.21 7.69
C ALA A 199 -1.61 -17.91 8.04
N ASP A 200 -1.96 -17.87 9.33
CA ASP A 200 -3.31 -17.56 9.81
C ASP A 200 -3.73 -16.15 9.37
N ALA A 201 -2.87 -15.15 9.53
CA ALA A 201 -3.12 -13.79 9.08
C ALA A 201 -3.34 -13.71 7.56
N LEU A 202 -2.61 -14.54 6.79
CA LEU A 202 -2.74 -14.59 5.33
C LEU A 202 -4.09 -15.18 4.94
N LEU A 203 -4.45 -16.32 5.53
CA LEU A 203 -5.68 -17.04 5.23
C LEU A 203 -6.92 -16.26 5.70
N GLN A 204 -6.84 -15.58 6.85
CA GLN A 204 -7.91 -14.70 7.34
C GLN A 204 -8.21 -13.55 6.37
N ARG A 205 -7.22 -13.14 5.57
CA ARG A 205 -7.33 -12.12 4.51
C ARG A 205 -7.61 -12.72 3.13
N HIS A 206 -7.98 -13.99 3.08
CA HIS A 206 -8.21 -14.74 1.83
C HIS A 206 -6.98 -14.77 0.90
N GLY A 207 -5.78 -14.60 1.46
CA GLY A 207 -4.52 -14.77 0.75
C GLY A 207 -4.22 -16.23 0.44
N THR A 208 -3.20 -16.47 -0.39
CA THR A 208 -2.84 -17.82 -0.86
C THR A 208 -1.41 -18.15 -0.47
N LEU A 209 -1.21 -19.23 0.30
CA LEU A 209 0.13 -19.81 0.48
C LEU A 209 0.60 -20.42 -0.84
N ALA A 210 1.85 -20.17 -1.20
CA ALA A 210 2.49 -20.84 -2.31
C ALA A 210 2.61 -22.35 -2.03
N VAL A 211 2.28 -23.18 -3.03
CA VAL A 211 2.59 -24.60 -3.01
C VAL A 211 3.97 -24.77 -3.64
N LEU A 212 4.96 -25.12 -2.82
CA LEU A 212 6.33 -25.30 -3.27
C LEU A 212 6.42 -26.50 -4.21
N SER A 213 7.21 -26.35 -5.28
CA SER A 213 7.44 -27.41 -6.24
C SER A 213 8.26 -28.56 -5.62
N ALA A 214 8.12 -29.76 -6.18
CA ALA A 214 8.92 -30.91 -5.74
C ALA A 214 10.43 -30.70 -5.90
N GLU A 215 10.85 -29.87 -6.86
CA GLU A 215 12.26 -29.47 -7.02
C GLU A 215 12.72 -28.60 -5.85
N THR A 216 11.93 -27.58 -5.48
CA THR A 216 12.22 -26.71 -4.33
C THR A 216 12.27 -27.49 -3.03
N LEU A 217 11.30 -28.38 -2.77
CA LEU A 217 11.28 -29.22 -1.58
C LEU A 217 12.56 -30.07 -1.48
N ARG A 218 12.98 -30.71 -2.57
CA ARG A 218 14.22 -31.50 -2.60
C ARG A 218 15.45 -30.65 -2.30
N ARG A 219 15.55 -29.44 -2.88
CA ARG A 219 16.68 -28.54 -2.62
C ARG A 219 16.72 -28.05 -1.17
N LEU A 220 15.54 -27.83 -0.56
CA LEU A 220 15.43 -27.51 0.85
C LEU A 220 15.83 -28.70 1.72
N ASP A 221 15.44 -29.93 1.36
CA ASP A 221 15.86 -31.16 2.05
C ASP A 221 17.38 -31.34 2.07
N ASP A 222 18.05 -30.98 0.96
CA ASP A 222 19.51 -31.09 0.84
C ASP A 222 20.26 -30.07 1.73
N CYS A 223 19.66 -28.93 2.05
CA CYS A 223 20.32 -27.83 2.78
C CYS A 223 19.81 -27.59 4.21
N LEU A 224 18.60 -28.04 4.54
CA LEU A 224 17.98 -27.86 5.85
C LEU A 224 18.12 -29.13 6.71
N PRO A 225 18.13 -28.99 8.06
CA PRO A 225 18.07 -30.15 8.93
C PRO A 225 16.80 -30.96 8.69
N ALA A 226 16.86 -32.29 8.79
CA ALA A 226 15.74 -33.19 8.51
C ALA A 226 14.43 -32.87 9.27
N ALA A 227 14.51 -32.13 10.39
CA ALA A 227 13.39 -31.74 11.23
C ALA A 227 12.66 -30.45 10.76
N TRP A 228 13.06 -29.83 9.65
CA TRP A 228 12.35 -28.68 9.07
C TRP A 228 10.90 -29.03 8.69
N SER A 229 10.06 -28.04 8.39
CA SER A 229 8.61 -28.26 8.23
C SER A 229 8.15 -29.06 7.00
N HIS A 230 9.02 -29.31 6.02
CA HIS A 230 8.71 -29.99 4.74
C HIS A 230 7.53 -29.36 3.96
N SER A 231 7.22 -28.09 4.22
CA SER A 231 6.04 -27.40 3.70
C SER A 231 6.21 -25.88 3.72
N ASN A 232 5.17 -25.14 3.33
CA ASN A 232 5.07 -23.69 3.47
C ASN A 232 4.05 -23.38 4.58
N PRO A 233 4.42 -22.72 5.69
CA PRO A 233 5.70 -22.05 5.98
C PRO A 233 6.92 -22.96 6.07
N VAL A 234 8.06 -22.50 5.54
CA VAL A 234 9.37 -23.15 5.64
C VAL A 234 9.98 -22.82 7.01
N ASP A 235 9.83 -23.73 7.98
CA ASP A 235 10.43 -23.59 9.31
C ASP A 235 11.87 -24.12 9.30
N ILE A 236 12.84 -23.21 9.34
CA ILE A 236 14.27 -23.48 9.31
C ILE A 236 14.87 -23.75 10.70
N LEU A 237 14.02 -23.88 11.73
CA LEU A 237 14.35 -24.18 13.13
C LEU A 237 15.03 -23.04 13.90
N GLY A 238 14.85 -23.05 15.22
CA GLY A 238 15.28 -21.96 16.12
C GLY A 238 16.79 -21.77 16.28
N ASP A 239 17.58 -22.78 15.92
CA ASP A 239 19.05 -22.74 15.92
C ASP A 239 19.63 -22.21 14.59
N ALA A 240 18.78 -21.70 13.68
CA ALA A 240 19.19 -21.27 12.35
C ALA A 240 20.32 -20.22 12.36
N PRO A 241 21.50 -20.55 11.81
CA PRO A 241 22.52 -19.54 11.54
C PRO A 241 22.06 -18.62 10.40
N PRO A 242 22.67 -17.42 10.26
CA PRO A 242 22.36 -16.48 9.19
C PRO A 242 22.32 -17.08 7.78
N GLN A 243 23.26 -17.97 7.47
CA GLN A 243 23.33 -18.61 6.16
C GLN A 243 22.09 -19.48 5.86
N ARG A 244 21.50 -20.11 6.88
CA ARG A 244 20.30 -20.95 6.71
C ARG A 244 19.09 -20.11 6.30
N PHE A 245 18.98 -18.88 6.79
CA PHE A 245 17.98 -17.92 6.31
C PHE A 245 18.19 -17.59 4.84
N ALA A 246 19.42 -17.22 4.45
CA ALA A 246 19.74 -16.85 3.08
C ALA A 246 19.49 -18.01 2.09
N ASP A 247 19.96 -19.22 2.42
CA ASP A 247 19.82 -20.39 1.54
C ASP A 247 18.35 -20.76 1.33
N ALA A 248 17.56 -20.88 2.40
CA ALA A 248 16.14 -21.21 2.31
C ALA A 248 15.35 -20.14 1.54
N THR A 249 15.62 -18.87 1.84
CA THR A 249 15.07 -17.69 1.15
C THR A 249 15.39 -17.73 -0.34
N HIS A 250 16.65 -17.95 -0.70
CA HIS A 250 17.09 -17.99 -2.09
C HIS A 250 16.45 -19.16 -2.85
N ILE A 251 16.38 -20.35 -2.25
CA ILE A 251 15.77 -21.53 -2.86
C ILE A 251 14.27 -21.29 -3.08
N ALA A 252 13.54 -20.83 -2.05
CA ALA A 252 12.10 -20.58 -2.15
C ALA A 252 11.76 -19.45 -3.14
N LEU A 253 12.56 -18.36 -3.18
CA LEU A 253 12.36 -17.27 -4.13
C LEU A 253 12.54 -17.68 -5.59
N ASN A 254 13.36 -18.68 -5.88
CA ASN A 254 13.55 -19.16 -7.25
C ASN A 254 12.42 -20.08 -7.73
N ASP A 255 11.53 -20.51 -6.84
CA ASP A 255 10.37 -21.31 -7.22
C ASP A 255 9.38 -20.50 -8.06
N LYS A 256 8.99 -21.02 -9.23
CA LYS A 256 7.99 -20.38 -10.11
C LYS A 256 6.58 -20.33 -9.50
N CYS A 257 6.33 -21.13 -8.47
CA CYS A 257 5.09 -21.15 -7.71
C CYS A 257 4.99 -20.04 -6.65
N VAL A 258 6.07 -19.28 -6.42
CA VAL A 258 6.15 -18.21 -5.43
C VAL A 258 6.12 -16.86 -6.13
N ASP A 259 5.22 -15.97 -5.74
CA ASP A 259 5.08 -14.62 -6.33
C ASP A 259 5.69 -13.52 -5.45
N ALA A 260 5.74 -13.76 -4.13
CA ALA A 260 6.34 -12.90 -3.11
C ALA A 260 6.74 -13.74 -1.90
N MET A 261 7.48 -13.14 -0.97
CA MET A 261 7.88 -13.81 0.26
C MET A 261 7.82 -12.91 1.49
N VAL A 262 7.43 -13.50 2.62
CA VAL A 262 7.61 -12.92 3.95
C VAL A 262 8.62 -13.76 4.73
N VAL A 263 9.67 -13.13 5.25
CA VAL A 263 10.63 -13.78 6.14
C VAL A 263 10.36 -13.34 7.58
N VAL A 264 10.16 -14.30 8.48
CA VAL A 264 9.80 -14.06 9.88
C VAL A 264 10.92 -14.53 10.78
N LEU A 265 11.48 -13.60 11.58
CA LEU A 265 12.51 -13.90 12.54
C LEU A 265 12.01 -13.66 13.97
N SER A 266 12.21 -14.66 14.83
CA SER A 266 12.10 -14.52 16.28
C SER A 266 13.47 -14.75 16.93
N PRO A 267 13.98 -13.83 17.77
CA PRO A 267 15.31 -13.92 18.36
C PRO A 267 15.38 -15.04 19.39
N GLN A 268 16.19 -16.05 19.10
CA GLN A 268 16.52 -17.15 20.00
C GLN A 268 17.86 -16.91 20.70
N ALA A 269 18.23 -17.78 21.65
CA ALA A 269 19.52 -17.70 22.33
C ALA A 269 20.72 -17.83 21.35
N MET A 270 20.56 -18.68 20.34
CA MET A 270 21.62 -19.03 19.37
C MET A 270 21.57 -18.21 18.07
N SER A 271 20.51 -17.43 17.84
CA SER A 271 20.33 -16.65 16.62
C SER A 271 21.05 -15.31 16.70
N ASP A 272 21.59 -14.84 15.57
CA ASP A 272 22.04 -13.47 15.37
C ASP A 272 21.08 -12.74 14.39
N PRO A 273 20.12 -11.94 14.90
CA PRO A 273 19.16 -11.24 14.05
C PRO A 273 19.78 -10.24 13.08
N THR A 274 20.95 -9.68 13.42
CA THR A 274 21.63 -8.68 12.60
C THR A 274 22.34 -9.35 11.45
N ALA A 275 23.10 -10.40 11.73
CA ALA A 275 23.76 -11.17 10.68
C ALA A 275 22.75 -11.89 9.76
N ALA A 276 21.61 -12.36 10.31
CA ALA A 276 20.53 -12.92 9.50
C ALA A 276 19.91 -11.89 8.53
N ALA A 277 19.72 -10.65 8.98
CA ALA A 277 19.29 -9.54 8.13
C ALA A 277 20.31 -9.27 7.00
N GLU A 278 21.61 -9.20 7.31
CA GLU A 278 22.66 -8.99 6.31
C GLU A 278 22.70 -10.09 5.24
N ALA A 279 22.58 -11.35 5.66
CA ALA A 279 22.55 -12.49 4.75
C ALA A 279 21.27 -12.47 3.87
N LEU A 280 20.13 -12.06 4.43
CA LEU A 280 18.87 -11.94 3.70
C LEU A 280 18.92 -10.85 2.62
N ILE A 281 19.56 -9.71 2.90
CA ILE A 281 19.64 -8.56 1.96
C ILE A 281 20.16 -9.00 0.58
N GLN A 282 21.20 -9.83 0.55
CA GLN A 282 21.78 -10.31 -0.70
C GLN A 282 20.76 -11.12 -1.53
N SER A 283 19.99 -11.98 -0.88
CA SER A 283 18.97 -12.80 -1.54
C SER A 283 17.78 -11.98 -2.03
N ALA A 284 17.36 -10.98 -1.24
CA ALA A 284 16.27 -10.08 -1.62
C ALA A 284 16.64 -9.18 -2.81
N GLN A 285 17.88 -8.67 -2.87
CA GLN A 285 18.35 -7.84 -3.97
C GLN A 285 18.57 -8.62 -5.28
N ALA A 286 18.82 -9.93 -5.19
CA ALA A 286 18.98 -10.80 -6.35
C ALA A 286 17.65 -11.15 -7.05
N THR A 287 16.51 -10.81 -6.46
CA THR A 287 15.19 -11.14 -7.00
C THR A 287 14.42 -9.91 -7.46
N GLN A 288 13.40 -10.19 -8.25
CA GLN A 288 12.43 -9.23 -8.76
C GLN A 288 11.08 -9.37 -8.04
N LYS A 289 10.94 -10.41 -7.22
CA LYS A 289 9.75 -10.69 -6.41
C LYS A 289 9.81 -9.86 -5.12
N PRO A 290 8.67 -9.36 -4.61
CA PRO A 290 8.66 -8.60 -3.37
C PRO A 290 9.10 -9.47 -2.20
N VAL A 291 9.95 -8.90 -1.33
CA VAL A 291 10.39 -9.54 -0.08
C VAL A 291 10.07 -8.58 1.06
N LEU A 292 9.22 -9.04 1.96
CA LEU A 292 8.87 -8.34 3.18
C LEU A 292 9.39 -9.13 4.37
N THR A 293 9.60 -8.47 5.51
CA THR A 293 10.17 -9.12 6.68
C THR A 293 9.42 -8.77 7.95
N ALA A 294 9.39 -9.70 8.91
CA ALA A 294 8.86 -9.50 10.25
C ALA A 294 9.93 -9.87 11.28
N TRP A 295 10.63 -8.85 11.81
CA TRP A 295 11.67 -9.02 12.82
C TRP A 295 11.06 -8.79 14.19
N MET A 296 10.60 -9.88 14.81
CA MET A 296 9.86 -9.82 16.06
C MET A 296 10.81 -9.57 17.23
N GLY A 297 10.57 -8.54 18.03
CA GLY A 297 11.31 -8.31 19.27
C GLY A 297 11.58 -6.84 19.56
N GLY A 298 12.53 -6.60 20.46
CA GLY A 298 12.93 -5.26 20.88
C GLY A 298 14.38 -4.95 20.50
N SER A 299 15.20 -4.61 21.50
CA SER A 299 16.59 -4.16 21.31
C SER A 299 17.46 -5.12 20.48
N ARG A 300 17.26 -6.44 20.60
CA ARG A 300 18.08 -7.46 19.90
C ARG A 300 17.90 -7.47 18.39
N VAL A 301 16.76 -7.02 17.87
CA VAL A 301 16.46 -7.06 16.43
C VAL A 301 16.66 -5.71 15.74
N ARG A 302 16.76 -4.61 16.52
CA ARG A 302 16.79 -3.23 16.02
C ARG A 302 17.87 -2.99 14.95
N ALA A 303 19.11 -3.41 15.19
CA ALA A 303 20.19 -3.24 14.23
C ALA A 303 19.95 -4.00 12.91
N GLY A 304 19.29 -5.16 12.97
CA GLY A 304 18.86 -5.90 11.78
C GLY A 304 17.76 -5.18 11.00
N ILE A 305 16.76 -4.64 11.71
CA ILE A 305 15.68 -3.83 11.11
C ILE A 305 16.26 -2.61 10.38
N GLU A 306 17.16 -1.87 11.03
CA GLU A 306 17.82 -0.69 10.42
C GLU A 306 18.54 -1.06 9.11
N LYS A 307 19.26 -2.18 9.10
CA LYS A 307 19.97 -2.65 7.89
C LYS A 307 19.01 -3.07 6.77
N LEU A 308 17.93 -3.78 7.09
CA LEU A 308 16.90 -4.17 6.12
C LEU A 308 16.23 -2.93 5.51
N ASN A 309 15.82 -1.98 6.35
CA ASN A 309 15.20 -0.73 5.89
C ASN A 309 16.16 0.10 5.04
N GLN A 310 17.44 0.20 5.41
CA GLN A 310 18.47 0.87 4.60
C GLN A 310 18.69 0.18 3.25
N ALA A 311 18.53 -1.13 3.18
CA ALA A 311 18.61 -1.90 1.94
C ALA A 311 17.32 -1.87 1.09
N GLY A 312 16.27 -1.18 1.54
CA GLY A 312 14.99 -1.07 0.84
C GLY A 312 14.03 -2.24 1.07
N ILE A 313 14.23 -3.03 2.13
CA ILE A 313 13.39 -4.18 2.47
C ILE A 313 12.46 -3.76 3.62
N PRO A 314 11.13 -3.68 3.39
CA PRO A 314 10.16 -3.31 4.43
C PRO A 314 10.18 -4.33 5.56
N THR A 315 10.30 -3.82 6.79
CA THR A 315 10.46 -4.64 7.99
C THR A 315 9.44 -4.26 9.06
N TYR A 316 8.63 -5.23 9.45
CA TYR A 316 7.52 -5.07 10.38
C TYR A 316 7.84 -5.72 11.73
N ARG A 317 7.10 -5.34 12.77
CA ARG A 317 7.32 -5.83 14.14
C ARG A 317 6.57 -7.13 14.40
N SER A 318 5.53 -7.41 13.62
CA SER A 318 4.74 -8.63 13.69
C SER A 318 4.53 -9.27 12.30
N PRO A 319 4.33 -10.59 12.23
CA PRO A 319 3.96 -11.25 10.99
C PRO A 319 2.65 -10.70 10.39
N GLU A 320 1.67 -10.37 11.23
CA GLU A 320 0.37 -9.86 10.81
C GLU A 320 0.46 -8.52 10.08
N GLU A 321 1.33 -7.62 10.54
CA GLU A 321 1.66 -6.36 9.86
C GLU A 321 2.28 -6.62 8.48
N ALA A 322 3.29 -7.49 8.40
CA ALA A 322 3.93 -7.83 7.12
C ALA A 322 2.95 -8.45 6.12
N ILE A 323 2.06 -9.32 6.61
CA ILE A 323 1.02 -9.94 5.79
C ILE A 323 -0.03 -8.93 5.35
N ARG A 324 -0.45 -8.00 6.22
CA ARG A 324 -1.37 -6.92 5.86
C ARG A 324 -0.77 -6.04 4.76
N ALA A 325 0.50 -5.66 4.90
CA ALA A 325 1.23 -4.90 3.89
C ALA A 325 1.31 -5.65 2.54
N PHE A 326 1.65 -6.94 2.56
CA PHE A 326 1.65 -7.77 1.36
C PHE A 326 0.26 -7.81 0.69
N GLN A 327 -0.82 -7.92 1.48
CA GLN A 327 -2.17 -7.94 0.94
C GLN A 327 -2.55 -6.63 0.24
N TYR A 328 -2.03 -5.47 0.68
CA TYR A 328 -2.24 -4.22 -0.06
C TYR A 328 -1.59 -4.25 -1.46
N LEU A 329 -0.41 -4.85 -1.61
CA LEU A 329 0.22 -5.04 -2.92
C LEU A 329 -0.58 -5.97 -3.82
N VAL A 330 -1.12 -7.06 -3.26
CA VAL A 330 -1.96 -8.01 -4.00
C VAL A 330 -3.25 -7.34 -4.45
N GLN A 331 -3.94 -6.63 -3.55
CA GLN A 331 -5.15 -5.89 -3.88
C GLN A 331 -4.91 -4.87 -4.97
N TYR A 332 -3.78 -4.18 -4.95
CA TYR A 332 -3.45 -3.25 -6.02
C TYR A 332 -3.23 -3.96 -7.35
N ALA A 333 -2.46 -5.06 -7.37
CA ALA A 333 -2.24 -5.84 -8.58
C ALA A 333 -3.56 -6.35 -9.19
N GLN A 334 -4.47 -6.86 -8.36
CA GLN A 334 -5.81 -7.33 -8.76
C GLN A 334 -6.70 -6.18 -9.26
N ARG A 335 -6.76 -5.06 -8.52
CA ARG A 335 -7.55 -3.88 -8.91
C ARG A 335 -7.08 -3.33 -10.27
N ARG A 336 -5.76 -3.35 -10.52
CA ARG A 336 -5.19 -2.96 -11.80
C ARG A 336 -5.60 -3.91 -12.92
N GLU A 337 -5.59 -5.22 -12.69
CA GLU A 337 -6.01 -6.22 -13.68
C GLU A 337 -7.51 -6.07 -14.03
N ALA A 338 -8.36 -5.88 -13.02
CA ALA A 338 -9.79 -5.64 -13.18
C ALA A 338 -10.12 -4.38 -14.01
N LEU A 339 -9.22 -3.39 -14.08
CA LEU A 339 -9.40 -2.21 -14.94
C LEU A 339 -9.18 -2.50 -16.43
N TYR A 340 -8.44 -3.57 -16.76
CA TYR A 340 -8.23 -4.05 -18.13
C TYR A 340 -9.33 -5.03 -18.57
N GLU A 341 -10.04 -5.64 -17.63
CA GLU A 341 -11.18 -6.48 -17.95
C GLU A 341 -12.26 -5.66 -18.66
N THR A 342 -12.78 -6.22 -19.75
CA THR A 342 -13.91 -5.62 -20.45
C THR A 342 -15.12 -5.75 -19.54
N ALA A 343 -15.72 -4.63 -19.13
CA ALA A 343 -16.91 -4.65 -18.30
C ALA A 343 -17.97 -5.51 -19.01
N TYR A 344 -18.34 -6.64 -18.39
CA TYR A 344 -19.48 -7.41 -18.85
C TYR A 344 -20.69 -6.47 -18.82
N SER A 345 -21.29 -6.24 -19.99
CA SER A 345 -22.60 -5.64 -20.07
C SER A 345 -23.58 -6.64 -19.48
N LEU A 346 -23.82 -6.58 -18.17
CA LEU A 346 -24.99 -7.22 -17.59
C LEU A 346 -26.20 -6.60 -18.30
N PRO A 347 -27.00 -7.36 -19.06
CA PRO A 347 -28.27 -6.87 -19.53
C PRO A 347 -29.08 -6.60 -18.26
N ILE A 348 -29.26 -5.32 -17.92
CA ILE A 348 -30.21 -4.95 -16.87
C ILE A 348 -31.59 -5.13 -17.51
N GLU A 349 -32.10 -6.36 -17.50
CA GLU A 349 -33.49 -6.62 -17.80
C GLU A 349 -34.32 -6.12 -16.62
N PHE A 350 -34.88 -4.93 -16.77
CA PHE A 350 -35.95 -4.50 -15.89
C PHE A 350 -37.19 -5.32 -16.23
N THR A 351 -37.56 -6.27 -15.36
CA THR A 351 -38.89 -6.87 -15.40
C THR A 351 -39.91 -5.81 -15.03
N HIS A 352 -40.47 -5.14 -16.05
CA HIS A 352 -41.57 -4.21 -15.87
C HIS A 352 -42.87 -5.01 -15.70
N ASP A 353 -43.50 -4.87 -14.54
CA ASP A 353 -44.91 -5.27 -14.37
C ASP A 353 -45.79 -4.27 -15.13
N ARG A 354 -46.01 -4.59 -16.41
CA ARG A 354 -46.81 -3.77 -17.33
C ARG A 354 -48.26 -3.64 -16.86
N GLU A 355 -48.82 -4.62 -16.14
CA GLU A 355 -50.18 -4.52 -15.62
C GLU A 355 -50.26 -3.52 -14.46
N SER A 356 -49.31 -3.57 -13.53
CA SER A 356 -49.24 -2.62 -12.41
C SER A 356 -49.02 -1.18 -12.88
N LEU A 357 -48.13 -0.99 -13.85
CA LEU A 357 -47.88 0.33 -14.45
C LEU A 357 -49.11 0.88 -15.19
N ARG A 358 -49.84 0.02 -15.91
CA ARG A 358 -51.05 0.41 -16.65
C ARG A 358 -52.21 0.76 -15.72
N LYS A 359 -52.42 -0.02 -14.64
CA LYS A 359 -53.41 0.29 -13.61
C LYS A 359 -53.15 1.64 -12.92
N ARG A 360 -51.89 1.99 -12.69
CA ARG A 360 -51.51 3.30 -12.13
C ARG A 360 -51.75 4.45 -13.11
N PHE A 361 -51.54 4.23 -14.41
CA PHE A 361 -51.79 5.25 -15.43
C PHE A 361 -53.27 5.49 -15.70
N GLU A 362 -54.11 4.45 -15.63
CA GLU A 362 -55.56 4.55 -15.83
C GLU A 362 -56.30 5.12 -14.60
N GLN A 363 -55.60 5.36 -13.49
CA GLN A 363 -56.11 6.04 -12.28
C GLN A 363 -55.88 7.56 -12.26
N TYR A 364 -55.20 8.09 -13.27
CA TYR A 364 -55.11 9.53 -13.57
C TYR A 364 -55.93 9.84 -14.83
#